data_AF-A0A0G1PX13-F1
#
_entry.id   AF-A0A0G1PX13-F1
#
_cell.length_a   1.000
_cell.length_b   1.000
_cell.length_c   1.000
_cell.angle_alpha   90.00
_cell.angle_beta   90.00
_cell.angle_gamma   90.00
#
_symmetry.space_group_name_H-M   'P 1'
#
loop_
_entity.id
_entity.type
_entity.pdbx_description
1 polymer ?
#
loop_
_entity_poly.entity_id
_entity_poly.type
_entity_poly.pdbx_seq_one_letter_code
_entity_poly.pdbx_strand_id
1 'polypeptide(L)' 'MPIKVAINGFGRIGRSFLKVALKRPEIEIVAINDLGDVDNLAYLLRY' A
#
# COMPACT_ATOMS: atom_id res chain seq x y z
N MET A 1 -6.76 -18.03 6.88
CA MET A 1 -5.87 -17.49 5.83
C MET A 1 -6.20 -16.02 5.65
N PRO A 2 -5.21 -15.12 5.61
CA PRO A 2 -5.49 -13.71 5.35
C PRO A 2 -5.96 -13.49 3.91
N ILE A 3 -6.75 -12.44 3.71
CA ILE A 3 -7.20 -11.99 2.39
C ILE A 3 -6.03 -11.29 1.71
N LYS A 4 -5.61 -11.81 0.56
CA LYS A 4 -4.54 -11.22 -0.25
C LYS A 4 -5.07 -10.05 -1.06
N VAL A 5 -4.44 -8.89 -0.91
CA VAL A 5 -4.86 -7.64 -1.55
C VAL A 5 -3.68 -7.01 -2.28
N ALA A 6 -3.92 -6.58 -3.52
CA ALA A 6 -3.01 -5.72 -4.27
C ALA A 6 -3.57 -4.29 -4.33
N ILE A 7 -2.69 -3.29 -4.31
CA ILE A 7 -3.05 -1.88 -4.48
C ILE A 7 -2.64 -1.44 -5.88
N ASN A 8 -3.60 -0.99 -6.70
CA ASN A 8 -3.32 -0.40 -8.01
C ASN A 8 -3.61 1.11 -7.96
N GLY A 9 -2.54 1.91 -7.93
CA GLY A 9 -2.57 3.35 -7.65
C GLY A 9 -2.20 3.64 -6.19
N PHE A 10 -0.94 4.02 -5.97
CA PHE A 10 -0.34 4.34 -4.67
C PHE A 10 -0.32 5.86 -4.38
N GLY A 11 -1.39 6.53 -4.80
CA GLY A 11 -1.70 7.91 -4.46
C GLY A 11 -2.19 8.08 -3.01
N ARG A 12 -2.93 9.15 -2.74
CA ARG A 12 -3.41 9.50 -1.39
C ARG A 12 -4.15 8.35 -0.69
N ILE A 13 -5.12 7.74 -1.38
CA ILE A 13 -5.94 6.66 -0.79
C ILE A 13 -5.15 5.37 -0.68
N GLY A 14 -4.36 4.98 -1.68
CA GLY A 14 -3.53 3.77 -1.63
C GLY A 14 -2.58 3.76 -0.43
N ARG A 15 -1.89 4.88 -0.16
CA ARG A 15 -0.99 5.02 1.00
C ARG A 15 -1.75 4.99 2.33
N SER A 16 -2.88 5.70 2.43
CA SER A 16 -3.72 5.68 3.62
C SER A 16 -4.30 4.29 3.91
N PHE A 17 -4.73 3.58 2.87
CA PHE A 17 -5.21 2.21 2.96
C PHE A 17 -4.10 1.28 3.47
N LEU A 18 -2.88 1.35 2.91
CA LEU A 18 -1.74 0.56 3.39
C LEU A 18 -1.50 0.76 4.89
N LYS A 19 -1.49 2.02 5.37
CA LYS A 19 -1.28 2.34 6.80
C LYS A 19 -2.32 1.68 7.73
N VAL A 20 -3.58 1.57 7.28
CA VAL A 20 -4.64 0.91 8.05
C VAL A 20 -4.57 -0.61 7.89
N ALA A 21 -4.35 -1.11 6.68
CA ALA A 21 -4.28 -2.54 6.36
C ALA A 21 -3.15 -3.25 7.12
N LEU A 22 -2.00 -2.61 7.30
CA LEU A 22 -0.88 -3.16 8.09
C LEU A 22 -1.23 -3.41 9.58
N LYS A 23 -2.33 -2.84 10.08
CA LYS A 23 -2.83 -3.07 11.45
C LYS A 23 -3.92 -4.15 11.50
N ARG A 24 -4.28 -4.75 10.37
CA ARG A 24 -5.38 -5.71 10.23
C ARG A 24 -4.82 -7.08 9.85
N PRO A 25 -4.66 -8.02 10.79
CA PRO A 25 -4.02 -9.31 10.54
C PRO A 25 -4.76 -10.20 9.53
N GLU A 26 -6.02 -9.89 9.25
CA GLU A 26 -6.82 -10.55 8.22
C GLU A 26 -6.51 -10.08 6.79
N ILE A 27 -5.70 -9.04 6.59
CA ILE A 27 -5.28 -8.53 5.28
C ILE A 27 -3.79 -8.75 5.08
N GLU A 28 -3.43 -9.35 3.95
CA GLU A 28 -2.06 -9.48 3.47
C GLU A 28 -1.88 -8.62 2.21
N ILE A 29 -1.09 -7.55 2.28
CA ILE A 29 -0.75 -6.74 1.12
C ILE A 29 0.35 -7.46 0.33
N VAL A 30 0.02 -7.95 -0.86
CA VAL A 30 0.94 -8.79 -1.66
C VAL A 30 1.64 -8.04 -2.79
N ALA A 31 1.07 -6.91 -3.25
CA ALA A 31 1.64 -6.12 -4.32
C ALA A 31 1.12 -4.68 -4.29
N ILE A 32 1.94 -3.77 -4.80
CA ILE A 32 1.57 -2.37 -5.07
C ILE A 32 2.04 -2.06 -6.49
N ASN A 33 1.15 -1.52 -7.32
CA ASN A 33 1.45 -1.03 -8.65
C ASN A 33 1.16 0.47 -8.73
N ASP A 34 2.08 1.24 -9.31
CA ASP A 34 1.92 2.67 -9.59
C ASP A 34 2.83 3.07 -10.77
N LEU A 35 2.63 4.27 -11.31
CA LEU A 35 3.46 4.82 -12.39
C LEU A 35 4.67 5.60 -11.85
N GLY A 36 4.65 5.98 -10.57
CA GLY A 36 5.73 6.70 -9.91
C GLY A 36 6.93 5.81 -9.58
N ASP A 37 8.09 6.44 -9.46
CA ASP A 37 9.32 5.80 -9.03
C ASP A 37 9.23 5.31 -7.56
N VAL A 38 9.83 4.15 -7.27
CA VAL A 38 9.74 3.49 -5.97
C VAL A 38 10.28 4.35 -4.82
N ASP A 39 11.36 5.11 -5.04
CA ASP A 39 11.97 5.94 -4.00
C ASP A 39 11.05 7.11 -3.64
N ASN A 40 10.40 7.71 -4.65
CA ASN A 40 9.41 8.76 -4.45
C ASN A 40 8.18 8.24 -3.70
N LEU A 41 7.68 7.05 -4.06
CA LEU A 41 6.54 6.42 -3.40
C LEU A 41 6.85 6.07 -1.94
N ALA A 42 8.05 5.57 -1.66
CA ALA A 42 8.52 5.29 -0.30
C ALA A 42 8.65 6.59 0.53
N TYR A 43 9.17 7.66 -0.07
CA TYR A 43 9.24 8.98 0.56
C TYR A 43 7.84 9.49 0.95
N LEU A 44 6.89 9.46 0.01
CA LEU A 44 5.50 9.89 0.23
C LEU A 44 4.70 8.99 1.19
N LEU A 45 5.16 7.77 1.46
CA LEU A 45 4.57 6.90 2.47
C LEU A 45 5.08 7.28 3.87
N ARG A 46 6.37 7.57 3.97
CA ARG A 46 7.08 7.91 5.22
C ARG A 46 6.65 9.27 5.78
N TYR A 47 6.47 10.27 4.91
CA TYR A 47 6.11 11.64 5.27
C TYR A 47 4.70 11.98 4.76
#